data_AF-A0AAU8Y3M4-F1
#
_entry.id   AF-A0AAU8Y3M4-F1
#
_cell.length_a   1.000
_cell.length_b   1.000
_cell.length_c   1.000
_cell.angle_alpha   90.00
_cell.angle_beta   90.00
_cell.angle_gamma   90.00
#
_symmetry.space_group_name_H-M   'P 1'
#
loop_
_entity.id
_entity.type
_entity.pdbx_description
1 polymer ?
#
loop_
_entity_poly.entity_id
_entity_poly.type
_entity_poly.pdbx_seq_one_letter_code
_entity_poly.pdbx_strand_id
1 'polypeptide(L)'
;MRGYAWGAASVLLVTLAQLLMKWGMVQIPLMSFADVSLALIGDYWLPLLAVGGGIFGYALSMLCWFFALRHLPLNRAYPLLSVSYALVYLAAVILPWFNESATLLKTLGTLFILFGVGLINSKPKTKSPE
;
A
#
# COMPACT_ATOMS: atom_id res chain seq x y z
N MET A 1 5.29 20.09 -7.63
CA MET A 1 4.80 19.72 -6.27
C MET A 1 3.52 18.91 -6.31
N ARG A 2 2.49 19.32 -7.08
CA ARG A 2 1.21 18.60 -7.21
C ARG A 2 1.31 17.09 -7.51
N GLY A 3 2.19 16.67 -8.43
CA GLY A 3 2.35 15.24 -8.77
C GLY A 3 2.83 14.36 -7.61
N TYR A 4 3.77 14.85 -6.79
CA TYR A 4 4.26 14.12 -5.62
C TYR A 4 3.20 14.02 -4.52
N ALA A 5 2.36 15.05 -4.35
CA ALA A 5 1.24 15.00 -3.40
C ALA A 5 0.22 13.92 -3.81
N TRP A 6 -0.14 13.85 -5.09
CA TRP A 6 -1.01 12.79 -5.61
C TRP A 6 -0.40 11.40 -5.48
N GLY A 7 0.91 11.27 -5.75
CA GLY A 7 1.64 10.01 -5.54
C GLY A 7 1.65 9.59 -4.08
N ALA A 8 1.94 10.50 -3.15
CA ALA A 8 1.93 10.21 -1.73
C ALA A 8 0.52 9.83 -1.22
N ALA A 9 -0.53 10.54 -1.65
CA ALA A 9 -1.90 10.20 -1.33
C ALA A 9 -2.27 8.79 -1.83
N SER A 10 -1.91 8.46 -3.07
CA SER A 10 -2.09 7.11 -3.64
C SER A 10 -1.37 6.05 -2.80
N VAL A 11 -0.11 6.28 -2.44
CA VAL A 11 0.71 5.37 -1.60
C VAL A 11 0.08 5.13 -0.24
N LEU A 12 -0.41 6.17 0.44
CA LEU A 12 -1.08 6.02 1.74
C LEU A 12 -2.40 5.26 1.62
N LEU A 13 -3.22 5.60 0.62
CA LEU A 13 -4.49 4.94 0.38
C LEU A 13 -4.32 3.46 0.03
N VAL A 14 -3.35 3.11 -0.83
CA VAL A 14 -3.09 1.71 -1.19
C VAL A 14 -2.54 0.92 -0.02
N THR A 15 -1.70 1.54 0.82
CA THR A 15 -1.19 0.93 2.06
C THR A 15 -2.35 0.58 2.99
N LEU A 16 -3.23 1.55 3.29
CA LEU A 16 -4.41 1.32 4.13
C LEU A 16 -5.32 0.25 3.52
N ALA A 17 -5.57 0.32 2.21
CA ALA A 17 -6.39 -0.63 1.49
C ALA A 17 -5.87 -2.07 1.61
N GLN A 18 -4.56 -2.28 1.41
CA GLN A 18 -3.94 -3.58 1.52
C GLN A 18 -4.02 -4.14 2.94
N LEU A 19 -3.83 -3.30 3.96
CA LEU A 19 -3.97 -3.71 5.36
C LEU A 19 -5.42 -4.09 5.68
N LEU A 20 -6.40 -3.26 5.32
CA LEU A 20 -7.82 -3.56 5.57
C LEU A 20 -8.28 -4.86 4.88
N MET A 21 -7.89 -5.04 3.62
CA MET A 21 -8.19 -6.27 2.89
C MET A 21 -7.52 -7.49 3.55
N LYS A 22 -6.25 -7.38 3.94
CA LYS A 22 -5.55 -8.47 4.64
C LYS A 22 -6.22 -8.80 5.97
N TRP A 23 -6.58 -7.78 6.76
CA TRP A 23 -7.23 -7.95 8.06
C TRP A 23 -8.60 -8.63 7.91
N GLY A 24 -9.43 -8.17 6.97
CA GLY A 24 -10.74 -8.78 6.73
C GLY A 24 -10.65 -10.20 6.17
N MET A 25 -9.80 -10.44 5.17
CA MET A 25 -9.67 -11.75 4.53
C MET A 25 -9.09 -12.83 5.44
N VAL A 26 -8.26 -12.49 6.43
CA VAL A 26 -7.71 -13.48 7.38
C VAL A 26 -8.78 -14.01 8.35
N GLN A 27 -9.84 -13.25 8.58
CA GLN A 27 -10.94 -13.64 9.48
C GLN A 27 -12.00 -14.48 8.78
N ILE A 28 -12.09 -14.41 7.45
CA ILE A 28 -13.07 -15.17 6.67
C ILE A 28 -12.47 -16.55 6.35
N PRO A 29 -13.13 -17.66 6.73
CA PRO A 29 -12.64 -19.00 6.43
C PRO A 29 -12.62 -19.27 4.92
N LEU A 30 -11.74 -20.18 4.49
CA LEU A 30 -11.78 -20.70 3.13
C LEU A 30 -13.06 -21.51 2.94
N MET A 31 -13.93 -21.07 2.05
CA MET A 31 -15.21 -21.70 1.76
C MET A 31 -15.28 -22.16 0.32
N SER A 32 -16.00 -23.26 0.08
CA SER A 32 -16.39 -23.62 -1.27
C SER A 32 -17.49 -22.67 -1.76
N PHE A 33 -17.63 -22.51 -3.08
CA PHE A 33 -18.75 -21.74 -3.64
C PHE A 33 -20.12 -22.27 -3.22
N ALA A 34 -20.21 -23.57 -2.88
CA ALA A 34 -21.43 -24.19 -2.38
C ALA A 34 -21.83 -23.72 -0.97
N ASP A 35 -20.87 -23.24 -0.18
CA ASP A 35 -21.08 -22.84 1.23
C ASP A 35 -21.42 -21.34 1.37
N VAL A 36 -21.36 -20.58 0.27
CA VAL A 36 -21.67 -19.15 0.27
C VAL A 36 -23.18 -18.94 0.39
N SER A 37 -23.61 -18.38 1.52
CA SER A 37 -25.01 -18.09 1.81
C SER A 37 -25.20 -16.67 2.34
N LEU A 38 -26.45 -16.18 2.39
CA LEU A 38 -26.74 -14.88 3.01
C LEU A 38 -26.39 -14.83 4.50
N ALA A 39 -26.36 -15.97 5.20
CA ALA A 39 -25.95 -16.04 6.60
C ALA A 39 -24.49 -15.58 6.79
N LEU A 40 -23.64 -15.81 5.78
CA LEU A 40 -22.25 -15.36 5.76
C LEU A 40 -22.11 -13.85 5.98
N ILE A 41 -23.02 -13.08 5.38
CA ILE A 41 -23.00 -11.63 5.48
C ILE A 41 -23.24 -11.21 6.94
N GLY A 42 -24.12 -11.90 7.65
CA GLY A 42 -24.36 -11.68 9.08
C GLY A 42 -23.15 -12.06 9.92
N ASP A 43 -22.60 -13.25 9.70
CA ASP A 43 -21.51 -13.80 10.50
C ASP A 43 -20.19 -13.02 10.33
N TYR A 44 -19.95 -12.46 9.14
CA TYR A 44 -18.69 -11.79 8.78
C TYR A 44 -18.86 -10.34 8.32
N TRP A 45 -19.92 -9.65 8.75
CA TRP A 45 -20.24 -8.30 8.26
C TRP A 45 -19.07 -7.31 8.43
N LEU A 46 -18.36 -7.37 9.57
CA LEU A 46 -17.25 -6.46 9.87
C LEU A 46 -15.99 -6.77 9.03
N PRO A 47 -15.51 -8.03 8.92
CA PRO A 47 -14.50 -8.41 7.94
C PRO A 47 -14.86 -8.01 6.50
N LEU A 48 -16.11 -8.24 6.09
CA LEU A 48 -16.59 -7.88 4.74
C LEU A 48 -16.57 -6.36 4.52
N LEU A 49 -16.97 -5.56 5.53
CA LEU A 49 -16.85 -4.10 5.47
C LEU A 49 -15.40 -3.66 5.38
N ALA A 50 -14.48 -4.29 6.12
CA ALA A 50 -13.06 -3.97 6.03
C ALA A 50 -12.51 -4.27 4.63
N VAL A 51 -12.84 -5.43 4.05
CA VAL A 51 -12.48 -5.77 2.67
C VAL A 51 -13.08 -4.79 1.68
N GLY A 52 -14.38 -4.49 1.79
CA GLY A 52 -15.08 -3.53 0.94
C GLY A 52 -14.50 -2.12 1.02
N GLY A 53 -14.22 -1.65 2.24
CA GLY A 53 -13.55 -0.37 2.48
C GLY A 53 -12.13 -0.35 1.92
N GLY A 54 -11.41 -1.47 2.02
CA GLY A 54 -10.10 -1.63 1.39
C GLY A 54 -10.16 -1.57 -0.14
N ILE A 55 -11.12 -2.26 -0.77
CA ILE A 55 -11.35 -2.19 -2.23
C ILE A 55 -11.69 -0.77 -2.66
N PHE A 56 -12.57 -0.09 -1.93
CA PHE A 56 -12.93 1.31 -2.20
C PHE A 56 -11.71 2.25 -2.06
N GLY A 57 -10.91 2.07 -1.00
CA GLY A 57 -9.66 2.81 -0.79
C GLY A 57 -8.64 2.56 -1.90
N TYR A 58 -8.56 1.33 -2.41
CA TYR A 58 -7.72 0.98 -3.55
C TYR A 58 -8.17 1.69 -4.83
N ALA A 59 -9.49 1.73 -5.09
CA ALA A 59 -10.05 2.46 -6.22
C ALA A 59 -9.73 3.97 -6.13
N LEU A 60 -9.88 4.57 -4.95
CA LEU A 60 -9.51 5.98 -4.73
C LEU A 60 -8.01 6.21 -4.90
N SER A 61 -7.17 5.28 -4.42
CA SER A 61 -5.74 5.30 -4.66
C SER A 61 -5.42 5.33 -6.15
N MET A 62 -6.13 4.53 -6.95
CA MET A 62 -5.95 4.46 -8.39
C MET A 62 -6.29 5.79 -9.07
N LEU A 63 -7.34 6.49 -8.61
CA LEU A 63 -7.66 7.84 -9.09
C LEU A 63 -6.51 8.81 -8.80
N CYS A 64 -5.99 8.83 -7.57
CA CYS A 64 -4.81 9.63 -7.21
C CYS A 64 -3.58 9.26 -8.05
N TRP A 65 -3.39 7.97 -8.32
CA TRP A 65 -2.29 7.45 -9.13
C TRP A 65 -2.34 7.97 -10.56
N PHE A 66 -3.51 8.02 -11.20
CA PHE A 66 -3.65 8.63 -12.53
C PHE A 66 -3.20 10.09 -12.56
N PHE A 67 -3.56 10.87 -11.55
CA PHE A 67 -3.08 12.24 -11.43
C PHE A 67 -1.57 12.31 -11.16
N ALA A 68 -1.01 11.39 -10.39
CA ALA A 68 0.43 11.31 -10.18
C ALA A 68 1.17 11.04 -11.49
N LEU A 69 0.72 10.05 -12.27
CA LEU A 69 1.27 9.70 -13.58
C LEU A 69 1.17 10.82 -14.61
N ARG A 70 0.13 11.64 -14.54
CA ARG A 70 -0.01 12.82 -15.41
C ARG A 70 1.08 13.87 -15.17
N HIS A 71 1.64 13.94 -13.96
CA HIS A 71 2.58 14.99 -13.56
C HIS A 71 4.00 14.50 -13.30
N LEU A 72 4.22 13.21 -13.12
CA LEU A 72 5.52 12.62 -12.81
C LEU A 72 5.98 11.69 -13.93
N PRO A 73 7.27 11.74 -14.32
CA PRO A 73 7.81 10.74 -15.22
C PRO A 73 7.80 9.36 -14.55
N LEU A 74 7.60 8.31 -15.35
CA LEU A 74 7.44 6.93 -14.85
C LEU A 74 8.64 6.49 -13.99
N ASN A 75 9.86 6.85 -14.39
CA ASN A 75 11.08 6.52 -13.63
C ASN A 75 11.12 7.11 -12.21
N ARG A 76 10.31 8.13 -11.89
CA ARG A 76 10.16 8.69 -10.54
C ARG A 76 8.90 8.17 -9.86
N ALA A 77 7.81 7.97 -10.60
CA ALA A 77 6.54 7.51 -10.07
C ALA A 77 6.61 6.08 -9.50
N TYR A 78 7.15 5.11 -10.24
CA TYR A 78 7.19 3.71 -9.79
C TYR A 78 8.02 3.49 -8.52
N PRO A 79 9.19 4.14 -8.32
CA PRO A 79 9.87 4.12 -7.03
C PRO A 79 9.04 4.71 -5.89
N LEU A 80 8.25 5.77 -6.13
CA LEU A 80 7.35 6.26 -5.08
C LEU A 80 6.30 5.21 -4.71
N LEU A 81 5.78 4.46 -5.69
CA LEU A 81 4.82 3.39 -5.42
C LEU A 81 5.42 2.27 -4.56
N SER A 82 6.71 1.94 -4.73
CA SER A 82 7.35 0.89 -3.93
C SER A 82 7.49 1.25 -2.45
N VAL A 83 7.36 2.53 -2.08
CA VAL A 83 7.23 2.96 -0.67
C VAL A 83 6.02 2.30 0.00
N SER A 84 4.95 2.01 -0.75
CA SER A 84 3.78 1.33 -0.18
C SER A 84 4.15 -0.05 0.38
N TYR A 85 5.02 -0.81 -0.28
CA TYR A 85 5.49 -2.11 0.23
C TYR A 85 6.22 -1.97 1.57
N ALA A 86 7.05 -0.93 1.70
CA ALA A 86 7.73 -0.62 2.95
C ALA A 86 6.73 -0.26 4.06
N LEU A 87 5.76 0.60 3.75
CA LEU A 87 4.74 1.02 4.70
C LEU A 87 3.83 -0.12 5.14
N VAL A 88 3.39 -0.98 4.22
CA VAL A 88 2.59 -2.17 4.55
C VAL A 88 3.34 -3.11 5.47
N TYR A 89 4.62 -3.40 5.16
CA TYR A 89 5.44 -4.25 6.03
C TYR A 89 5.61 -3.64 7.42
N LEU A 90 6.01 -2.35 7.50
CA LEU A 90 6.18 -1.67 8.77
C LEU A 90 4.88 -1.65 9.57
N ALA A 91 3.75 -1.35 8.93
CA ALA A 91 2.45 -1.39 9.58
C ALA A 91 2.07 -2.80 10.05
N ALA A 92 2.35 -3.85 9.27
CA ALA A 92 2.06 -5.23 9.68
C ALA A 92 2.92 -5.69 10.87
N VAL A 93 4.14 -5.17 11.00
CA VAL A 93 5.02 -5.44 12.14
C VAL A 93 4.62 -4.62 13.38
N ILE A 94 4.27 -3.34 13.20
CA ILE A 94 4.00 -2.41 14.31
C ILE A 94 2.59 -2.60 14.88
N LEU A 95 1.61 -2.87 14.01
CA LEU A 95 0.22 -2.90 14.43
C LEU A 95 -0.11 -4.24 15.12
N PRO A 96 -0.72 -4.19 16.33
CA PRO A 96 -0.89 -5.38 17.17
C PRO A 96 -1.85 -6.42 16.57
N TRP A 97 -2.71 -6.02 15.65
CA TRP A 97 -3.68 -6.90 15.00
C TRP A 97 -3.10 -7.76 13.87
N PHE A 98 -1.92 -7.45 13.34
CA PHE A 98 -1.24 -8.29 12.34
C PHE A 98 -0.19 -9.21 12.96
N ASN A 99 0.46 -8.77 14.04
CA ASN A 99 1.44 -9.54 14.81
C ASN A 99 2.50 -10.23 13.94
N GLU A 100 2.92 -9.57 12.84
CA GLU A 100 3.85 -10.16 11.89
C GLU A 100 5.29 -10.03 12.41
N SER A 101 6.03 -11.14 12.46
CA SER A 101 7.40 -11.13 13.00
C SER A 101 8.36 -10.29 12.14
N ALA A 102 9.01 -9.32 12.77
CA ALA A 102 10.12 -8.58 12.18
C ALA A 102 11.35 -9.49 12.02
N THR A 103 11.59 -10.00 10.81
CA THR A 103 12.84 -10.71 10.51
C THR A 103 13.90 -9.74 10.02
N LEU A 104 15.17 -10.01 10.35
CA LEU A 104 16.31 -9.20 9.92
C LEU A 104 16.33 -9.03 8.39
N LEU A 105 16.09 -10.11 7.64
CA LEU A 105 16.10 -10.09 6.17
C LEU A 105 14.97 -9.24 5.59
N LYS A 106 13.73 -9.37 6.11
CA LYS A 106 12.61 -8.54 5.66
C LYS A 106 12.87 -7.06 5.94
N THR A 107 13.36 -6.76 7.15
CA THR A 107 13.67 -5.39 7.58
C THR A 107 14.78 -4.77 6.71
N LEU A 108 15.89 -5.49 6.49
CA LEU A 108 16.97 -5.01 5.61
C LEU A 108 16.49 -4.82 4.17
N GLY A 109 15.69 -5.75 3.65
CA GLY A 109 15.07 -5.62 2.33
C GLY A 109 14.21 -4.35 2.22
N THR A 110 13.38 -4.08 3.22
CA THR A 110 12.58 -2.85 3.30
C THR A 110 13.45 -1.59 3.35
N LEU A 111 14.54 -1.60 4.11
CA LEU A 111 15.49 -0.48 4.14
C LEU A 111 16.15 -0.26 2.77
N PHE A 112 16.51 -1.32 2.05
CA PHE A 112 17.04 -1.22 0.69
C PHE A 112 16.03 -0.65 -0.30
N ILE A 113 14.74 -1.00 -0.18
CA ILE A 113 13.67 -0.38 -0.99
C ILE A 113 13.66 1.13 -0.74
N LEU A 114 13.55 1.56 0.53
CA LEU A 114 13.52 2.98 0.88
C LEU A 114 14.77 3.73 0.43
N PHE A 115 15.94 3.12 0.57
CA PHE A 115 17.21 3.66 0.09
C PHE A 115 17.21 3.84 -1.43
N GLY A 116 16.80 2.82 -2.19
CA GLY A 116 16.70 2.88 -3.64
C GLY A 116 15.74 3.98 -4.12
N VAL A 117 14.59 4.14 -3.45
CA VAL A 117 13.65 5.23 -3.74
C VAL A 117 14.30 6.60 -3.50
N GLY A 118 15.03 6.75 -2.40
CA GLY A 118 15.78 7.96 -2.07
C GLY A 118 16.84 8.31 -3.12
N LEU A 119 17.61 7.32 -3.59
CA LEU A 119 18.62 7.51 -4.64
C LEU A 119 17.98 7.98 -5.95
N ILE A 120 16.90 7.33 -6.40
CA ILE A 120 16.25 7.68 -7.67
C ILE A 120 15.60 9.06 -7.60
N ASN A 121 15.02 9.41 -6.45
CA ASN A 121 14.31 10.69 -6.29
C ASN A 121 15.21 11.86 -5.90
N SER A 122 16.46 11.61 -5.47
CA SER A 122 17.45 12.66 -5.25
C SER A 122 17.69 13.43 -6.56
N LYS A 123 17.65 14.76 -6.49
CA LYS A 123 18.03 15.60 -7.63
C LYS A 123 19.55 15.53 -7.76
N PRO A 124 20.13 15.34 -8.96
CA PRO A 124 21.54 15.69 -9.14
C PRO A 124 21.68 17.17 -8.81
N LYS A 125 22.64 17.55 -7.95
CA LYS A 125 23.11 18.93 -7.88
C LYS A 125 23.62 19.26 -9.28
N THR A 126 22.83 19.95 -10.09
CA THR A 126 23.31 20.62 -11.30
C THR A 126 24.38 21.59 -10.83
N LYS A 127 25.65 21.27 -11.08
CA LYS A 127 26.73 22.25 -11.03
C LYS A 127 26.32 23.36 -12.02
N SER A 128 26.19 24.59 -11.53
CA SER A 128 26.05 25.75 -12.41
C SER A 128 27.28 25.77 -13.33
N PRO A 129 27.13 25.95 -14.65
CA PRO A 129 28.24 26.38 -15.47
C PRO A 129 28.71 27.73 -14.91
N GLU A 130 30.01 27.84 -14.64
CA GLU A 130 30.69 29.13 -14.41
C GLU A 130 30.74 29.96 -15.70
#